data_AF-A0A5B0WT90-F1
#
_entry.id   AF-A0A5B0WT90-F1
#
_cell.length_a   1.000
_cell.length_b   1.000
_cell.length_c   1.000
_cell.angle_alpha   90.00
_cell.angle_beta   90.00
_cell.angle_gamma   90.00
#
_symmetry.space_group_name_H-M   'P 1'
#
loop_
_entity.id
_entity.type
_entity.pdbx_description
1 polymer ?
#
loop_
_entity_poly.entity_id
_entity_poly.type
_entity_poly.pdbx_seq_one_letter_code
_entity_poly.pdbx_strand_id
1 'polypeptide(L)'
;MTMRKQLLITAMFTALTTQTAAGLSLAPEEFTASRALACVLAQQSLGYLSEKEYGARTHSVLEGFEESEKDNILSKALGYVDGLMFSIDAADKVLVDERLQDFASSESCGDGDYYQASLSL
;
A
#
# COMPACT_ATOMS: atom_id res chain seq x y z
N MET A 1 39.04 34.81 14.80
CA MET A 1 37.73 35.00 14.14
C MET A 1 37.28 33.79 13.29
N THR A 2 38.01 32.66 13.37
CA THR A 2 37.85 31.46 12.53
C THR A 2 37.05 30.34 13.21
N MET A 3 37.13 30.22 14.54
CA MET A 3 36.39 29.20 15.33
C MET A 3 34.86 29.40 15.33
N ARG A 4 34.36 30.65 15.32
CA ARG A 4 32.91 30.94 15.28
C ARG A 4 32.24 30.49 13.98
N LYS A 5 32.99 30.48 12.86
CA LYS A 5 32.48 30.03 11.56
C LYS A 5 32.40 28.50 11.47
N GLN A 6 33.33 27.77 12.10
CA GLN A 6 33.29 26.30 12.15
C GLN A 6 32.14 25.77 13.00
N LEU A 7 31.80 26.45 14.11
CA LEU A 7 30.66 26.08 14.96
C LEU A 7 29.30 26.21 14.23
N LEU A 8 29.15 27.22 13.38
CA LEU A 8 27.93 27.42 12.60
C LEU A 8 27.74 26.36 11.50
N ILE A 9 28.83 25.93 10.85
CA ILE A 9 28.78 24.90 9.79
C ILE A 9 28.43 23.53 10.38
N THR A 10 28.91 23.24 11.60
CA THR A 10 28.65 21.95 12.25
C THR A 10 27.19 21.84 12.72
N ALA A 11 26.60 22.94 13.21
CA ALA A 11 25.19 22.99 13.63
C ALA A 11 24.22 22.81 12.46
N MET A 12 24.60 23.25 11.25
CA MET A 12 23.78 23.11 10.05
C MET A 12 23.68 21.65 9.59
N PHE A 13 24.74 20.85 9.73
CA PHE A 13 24.74 19.44 9.33
C PHE A 13 23.89 18.55 10.25
N THR A 14 23.82 18.85 11.54
CA THR A 14 23.00 18.09 12.51
C THR A 14 21.50 18.31 12.36
N ALA A 15 21.05 19.35 11.67
CA ALA A 15 19.63 19.61 11.43
C ALA A 15 19.04 18.77 10.28
N LEU A 16 19.88 18.20 9.39
CA LEU A 16 19.40 17.38 8.27
C LEU A 16 19.14 15.91 8.63
N THR A 17 19.60 15.45 9.80
CA THR A 17 19.49 14.03 10.22
C THR A 17 18.27 13.73 11.08
N THR A 18 17.41 14.72 11.36
CA THR A 18 16.14 14.51 12.08
C THR A 18 14.95 14.29 11.16
N GLN A 19 15.17 13.99 9.87
CA GLN A 19 14.12 13.40 9.06
C GLN A 19 13.79 12.06 9.69
N THR A 20 12.62 11.99 10.34
CA THR A 20 12.02 10.75 10.77
C THR A 20 11.99 9.86 9.54
N ALA A 21 12.84 8.85 9.52
CA ALA A 21 12.62 7.72 8.66
C ALA A 21 11.27 7.14 9.12
N ALA A 22 10.18 7.60 8.48
CA ALA A 22 8.94 6.87 8.47
C ALA A 22 9.35 5.52 7.88
N GLY A 23 9.57 4.55 8.76
CA GLY A 23 9.91 3.22 8.34
C GLY A 23 8.88 2.82 7.30
N LEU A 24 9.31 2.16 6.23
CA LEU A 24 8.46 1.53 5.20
C LEU A 24 7.56 0.41 5.77
N SER A 25 7.35 0.43 7.08
CA SER A 25 6.47 -0.38 7.89
C SER A 25 5.17 0.42 8.04
N LEU A 26 4.20 0.08 7.19
CA LEU A 26 2.82 0.54 7.33
C LEU A 26 2.32 0.30 8.76
N ALA A 27 1.47 1.19 9.25
CA ALA A 27 0.69 0.89 10.45
C ALA A 27 -0.24 -0.31 10.17
N PRO A 28 -0.67 -1.07 11.19
CA PRO A 28 -1.54 -2.24 11.00
C PRO A 28 -2.82 -1.94 10.22
N GLU A 29 -3.42 -0.77 10.46
CA GLU A 29 -4.59 -0.26 9.76
C GLU A 29 -4.31 0.06 8.28
N GLU A 30 -3.17 0.69 7.96
CA GLU A 30 -2.77 0.97 6.58
C GLU A 30 -2.45 -0.33 5.81
N PHE A 31 -1.85 -1.32 6.48
CA PHE A 31 -1.62 -2.63 5.88
C PHE A 31 -2.94 -3.33 5.55
N THR A 32 -3.90 -3.26 6.46
CA THR A 32 -5.25 -3.81 6.26
C THR A 32 -5.97 -3.11 5.11
N ALA A 33 -5.93 -1.77 5.08
CA ALA A 33 -6.48 -0.97 4.00
C ALA A 33 -5.81 -1.30 2.65
N SER A 34 -4.49 -1.52 2.62
CA SER A 34 -3.77 -1.86 1.39
C SER A 34 -4.21 -3.20 0.79
N ARG A 35 -4.52 -4.19 1.64
CA ARG A 35 -5.05 -5.49 1.20
C ARG A 35 -6.49 -5.35 0.71
N ALA A 36 -7.32 -4.61 1.43
CA ALA A 36 -8.69 -4.33 0.99
C ALA A 36 -8.70 -3.60 -0.36
N LEU A 37 -7.82 -2.62 -0.55
CA LEU A 37 -7.66 -1.90 -1.80
C LEU A 37 -7.14 -2.80 -2.93
N ALA A 38 -6.24 -3.74 -2.64
CA ALA A 38 -5.80 -4.73 -3.62
C ALA A 38 -6.97 -5.60 -4.13
N CYS A 39 -7.92 -5.96 -3.26
CA CYS A 39 -9.15 -6.65 -3.66
C CYS A 39 -10.03 -5.79 -4.58
N VAL A 40 -10.19 -4.50 -4.26
CA VAL A 40 -10.93 -3.55 -5.12
C VAL A 40 -10.27 -3.43 -6.50
N LEU A 41 -8.93 -3.34 -6.55
CA LEU A 41 -8.17 -3.31 -7.80
C LEU A 41 -8.36 -4.59 -8.61
N ALA A 42 -8.27 -5.77 -7.98
CA ALA A 42 -8.49 -7.05 -8.66
C ALA A 42 -9.91 -7.17 -9.23
N GLN A 43 -10.93 -6.80 -8.45
CA GLN A 43 -12.33 -6.79 -8.90
C GLN A 43 -12.55 -5.81 -10.06
N GLN A 44 -11.91 -4.64 -10.01
CA GLN A 44 -11.96 -3.67 -11.11
C GLN A 44 -11.28 -4.22 -12.38
N SER A 45 -10.11 -4.84 -12.26
CA SER A 45 -9.39 -5.45 -13.38
C SER A 45 -10.17 -6.58 -14.06
N LEU A 46 -10.95 -7.35 -13.28
CA LEU A 46 -11.86 -8.38 -13.77
C LEU A 46 -13.16 -7.82 -14.37
N GLY A 47 -13.40 -6.51 -14.25
CA GLY A 47 -14.64 -5.86 -14.72
C GLY A 47 -15.86 -6.12 -13.84
N TYR A 48 -15.67 -6.54 -12.58
CA TYR A 48 -16.77 -6.78 -11.64
C TYR A 48 -17.35 -5.50 -11.06
N LEU A 49 -16.62 -4.40 -11.15
CA LEU A 49 -17.03 -3.09 -10.64
C LEU A 49 -17.22 -2.12 -11.82
N SER A 50 -18.32 -1.36 -11.79
CA SER A 50 -18.42 -0.14 -12.59
C SER A 50 -17.48 0.94 -12.05
N GLU A 51 -17.17 1.96 -12.86
CA GLU A 51 -16.33 3.09 -12.44
C GLU A 51 -16.86 3.76 -11.16
N LYS A 52 -18.19 3.89 -11.04
CA LYS A 52 -18.85 4.44 -9.86
C LYS A 52 -18.64 3.55 -8.62
N GLU A 53 -18.77 2.24 -8.78
CA GLU A 53 -18.56 1.29 -7.67
C GLU A 53 -17.09 1.21 -7.26
N TYR A 54 -16.18 1.25 -8.22
CA TYR A 54 -14.74 1.33 -7.97
C TYR A 54 -14.38 2.58 -7.17
N GLY A 55 -14.87 3.76 -7.60
CA GLY A 55 -14.67 5.01 -6.88
C GLY A 55 -15.24 4.98 -5.46
N ALA A 56 -16.47 4.47 -5.29
CA ALA A 56 -17.10 4.37 -3.98
C ALA A 56 -16.37 3.41 -3.02
N ARG A 57 -15.95 2.23 -3.51
CA ARG A 57 -15.21 1.25 -2.69
C ARG A 57 -13.82 1.75 -2.33
N THR A 58 -13.11 2.35 -3.29
CA THR A 58 -11.80 2.97 -3.04
C THR A 58 -11.91 4.08 -2.00
N HIS A 59 -12.91 4.95 -2.12
CA HIS A 59 -13.16 6.00 -1.14
C HIS A 59 -13.44 5.43 0.25
N SER A 60 -14.29 4.40 0.34
CA SER A 60 -14.62 3.75 1.61
C SER A 60 -13.40 3.10 2.28
N VAL A 61 -12.52 2.45 1.52
CA VAL A 61 -11.29 1.83 2.07
C VAL A 61 -10.31 2.90 2.59
N LEU A 62 -10.26 4.05 1.92
CA LEU A 62 -9.33 5.14 2.24
C LEU A 62 -9.92 6.19 3.18
N GLU A 63 -11.17 6.01 3.63
CA GLU A 63 -11.83 6.93 4.55
C GLU A 63 -11.08 6.95 5.90
N GLY A 64 -10.89 8.16 6.45
CA GLY A 64 -10.22 8.35 7.74
C GLY A 64 -8.70 8.40 7.70
N PHE A 65 -8.06 8.10 6.56
CA PHE A 65 -6.61 8.25 6.38
C PHE A 65 -6.25 9.65 5.86
N GLU A 66 -5.06 10.13 6.23
CA GLU A 66 -4.44 11.33 5.69
C GLU A 66 -3.91 11.10 4.27
N GLU A 67 -3.70 12.18 3.50
CA GLU A 67 -3.29 12.08 2.09
C GLU A 67 -2.00 11.27 1.89
N SER A 68 -0.98 11.49 2.73
CA SER A 68 0.27 10.74 2.68
C SER A 68 0.12 9.25 2.99
N GLU A 69 -0.84 8.90 3.86
CA GLU A 69 -1.12 7.51 4.23
C GLU A 69 -1.84 6.80 3.08
N LYS A 70 -2.76 7.50 2.40
CA LYS A 70 -3.46 7.00 1.20
C LYS A 70 -2.48 6.64 0.08
N ASP A 71 -1.47 7.47 -0.15
CA ASP A 71 -0.44 7.19 -1.15
C ASP A 71 0.39 5.94 -0.82
N ASN A 72 0.73 5.76 0.47
CA ASN A 72 1.43 4.56 0.95
C ASN A 72 0.55 3.31 0.80
N ILE A 73 -0.73 3.40 1.18
CA ILE A 73 -1.73 2.33 1.06
C ILE A 73 -1.89 1.92 -0.39
N LEU A 74 -2.07 2.88 -1.30
CA LEU A 74 -2.20 2.63 -2.74
C LEU A 74 -0.94 1.98 -3.31
N SER A 75 0.24 2.52 -2.99
CA SER A 75 1.52 1.96 -3.45
C SER A 75 1.69 0.51 -3.00
N LYS A 76 1.28 0.19 -1.76
CA LYS A 76 1.34 -1.17 -1.24
C LYS A 76 0.31 -2.09 -1.89
N ALA A 77 -0.91 -1.61 -2.13
CA ALA A 77 -1.95 -2.36 -2.81
C ALA A 77 -1.52 -2.75 -4.23
N LEU A 78 -0.93 -1.81 -4.98
CA LEU A 78 -0.34 -2.07 -6.30
C LEU A 78 0.78 -3.11 -6.21
N GLY A 79 1.72 -2.94 -5.28
CA GLY A 79 2.79 -3.92 -5.08
C GLY A 79 2.29 -5.31 -4.67
N TYR A 80 1.15 -5.40 -3.97
CA TYR A 80 0.51 -6.68 -3.65
C TYR A 80 -0.03 -7.36 -4.93
N VAL A 81 -0.73 -6.61 -5.78
CA VAL A 81 -1.26 -7.12 -7.05
C VAL A 81 -0.11 -7.49 -8.01
N ASP A 82 0.93 -6.66 -8.10
CA ASP A 82 2.11 -6.94 -8.93
C ASP A 82 2.85 -8.20 -8.44
N GLY A 83 2.97 -8.37 -7.12
CA GLY A 83 3.53 -9.57 -6.51
C GLY A 83 2.69 -10.82 -6.80
N LEU A 84 1.37 -10.69 -6.80
CA LEU A 84 0.45 -11.77 -7.21
C LEU A 84 0.65 -12.15 -8.68
N MET A 85 0.95 -11.17 -9.55
CA MET A 85 1.23 -11.39 -10.97
C MET A 85 2.67 -11.83 -11.26
N PHE A 86 3.50 -12.00 -10.22
CA PHE A 86 4.89 -12.41 -10.43
C PHE A 86 4.95 -13.73 -11.23
N SER A 87 5.82 -13.74 -12.24
CA SER A 87 6.01 -14.86 -13.19
C SER A 87 4.83 -15.14 -14.14
N ILE A 88 3.81 -14.27 -14.21
CA ILE A 88 2.79 -14.29 -15.26
C ILE A 88 3.17 -13.27 -16.32
N ASP A 89 3.11 -13.67 -17.60
CA ASP A 89 3.23 -12.72 -18.71
C ASP A 89 1.96 -11.86 -18.76
N ALA A 90 2.12 -10.54 -18.66
CA ALA A 90 0.99 -9.61 -18.72
C ALA A 90 0.23 -9.65 -20.07
N ALA A 91 0.83 -10.18 -21.13
CA ALA A 91 0.16 -10.42 -22.41
C ALA A 91 -0.76 -11.65 -22.38
N ASP A 92 -0.56 -12.60 -21.45
CA ASP A 92 -1.43 -13.76 -21.27
C ASP A 92 -2.62 -13.41 -20.40
N LYS A 93 -3.64 -12.80 -21.04
CA LYS A 93 -4.85 -12.36 -20.38
C LYS A 93 -5.60 -13.50 -19.66
N VAL A 94 -5.50 -14.73 -20.15
CA VAL A 94 -6.18 -15.87 -19.52
C VAL A 94 -5.58 -16.15 -18.16
N LEU A 95 -4.24 -16.25 -18.08
CA LEU A 95 -3.54 -16.50 -16.82
C LEU A 95 -3.68 -15.31 -15.84
N VAL A 96 -3.67 -14.08 -16.35
CA VAL A 96 -3.91 -12.88 -15.53
C VAL A 96 -5.32 -12.91 -14.93
N ASP A 97 -6.35 -13.12 -15.74
CA ASP A 97 -7.74 -13.13 -15.28
C ASP A 97 -7.99 -14.31 -14.31
N GLU A 98 -7.42 -15.50 -14.57
CA GLU A 98 -7.49 -16.65 -13.66
C GLU A 98 -6.89 -16.33 -12.29
N ARG A 99 -5.67 -15.78 -12.26
CA ARG A 99 -4.99 -15.42 -11.01
C ARG A 99 -5.74 -14.34 -10.23
N LEU A 100 -6.27 -13.34 -10.92
CA LEU A 100 -7.06 -12.29 -10.28
C LEU A 100 -8.38 -12.86 -9.74
N GLN A 101 -9.02 -13.79 -10.45
CA GLN A 101 -10.24 -14.44 -10.03
C GLN A 101 -10.03 -15.31 -8.77
N ASP A 102 -8.94 -16.08 -8.72
CA ASP A 102 -8.53 -16.83 -7.54
C ASP A 102 -8.33 -15.91 -6.34
N PHE A 103 -7.64 -14.79 -6.53
CA PHE A 103 -7.43 -13.83 -5.46
C PHE A 103 -8.73 -13.16 -5.01
N ALA A 104 -9.56 -12.69 -5.94
CA ALA A 104 -10.83 -12.01 -5.64
C ALA A 104 -11.86 -12.92 -4.95
N SER A 105 -11.77 -14.24 -5.16
CA SER A 105 -12.62 -15.25 -4.50
C SER A 105 -12.01 -15.82 -3.22
N SER A 106 -10.77 -15.45 -2.90
CA SER A 106 -10.10 -15.92 -1.68
C SER A 106 -10.64 -15.25 -0.43
N GLU A 107 -10.39 -15.88 0.73
CA GLU A 107 -10.68 -15.30 2.05
C GLU A 107 -9.96 -13.96 2.28
N SER A 108 -8.90 -13.66 1.52
CA SER A 108 -8.23 -12.36 1.60
C SER A 108 -9.09 -11.19 1.13
N CYS A 109 -10.15 -11.46 0.35
CA CYS A 109 -11.12 -10.46 -0.12
C CYS A 109 -12.50 -10.63 0.51
N GLY A 110 -12.64 -11.51 1.51
CA GLY A 110 -13.86 -11.68 2.29
C GLY A 110 -13.98 -10.63 3.41
N ASP A 111 -15.23 -10.35 3.81
CA ASP A 111 -15.52 -9.56 5.01
C ASP A 111 -15.16 -10.40 6.26
N GLY A 112 -13.91 -10.35 6.73
CA GLY A 112 -13.49 -11.18 7.87
C GLY A 112 -12.20 -10.72 8.53
N ASP A 113 -12.29 -10.46 9.84
CA ASP A 113 -11.23 -10.13 10.78
C ASP A 113 -9.82 -10.61 10.38
N TYR A 114 -8.97 -9.66 10.00
CA TYR A 114 -7.59 -9.94 9.67
C TYR A 114 -6.76 -10.08 10.95
N TYR A 115 -6.20 -11.26 11.16
CA TYR A 115 -5.28 -11.52 12.26
C TYR A 115 -4.10 -10.53 12.20
N GLN A 116 -3.90 -9.78 13.29
CA GLN A 116 -2.64 -9.08 13.54
C GLN A 116 -1.51 -10.11 13.55
N ALA A 117 -0.82 -10.27 12.44
CA ALA A 117 0.45 -10.97 12.37
C ALA A 117 1.54 -10.08 13.00
N SER A 118 1.42 -9.83 14.31
CA SER A 118 2.56 -9.37 15.08
C SER A 118 3.45 -10.59 15.34
N LEU A 119 4.49 -10.74 14.54
CA LEU A 119 5.59 -11.63 14.89
C LEU A 119 6.21 -11.10 16.18
N SER A 120 6.09 -11.87 17.26
CA SER A 120 6.90 -11.65 18.45
C SER A 120 8.35 -11.96 18.06
N LEU A 121 9.19 -10.92 18.03
CA LEU A 121 10.65 -11.05 17.90
C LEU A 121 11.26 -11.57 19.21
#